data_AF-A0A2S2R062-F1
#
_entry.id   AF-A0A2S2R062-F1
#
_cell.length_a   1.000
_cell.length_b   1.000
_cell.length_c   1.000
_cell.angle_alpha   90.00
_cell.angle_beta   90.00
_cell.angle_gamma   90.00
#
_symmetry.space_group_name_H-M   'P 1'
#
loop_
_entity.id
_entity.type
_entity.pdbx_description
1 polymer ?
#
loop_
_entity_poly.entity_id
_entity_poly.type
_entity_poly.pdbx_seq_one_letter_code
_entity_poly.pdbx_strand_id
1 'polypeptide(L)'
;MDVLQRNTQPPKDEPGFPEWSVPVYMNCSCPHPCSFIGYTTEMKMFPKDYMESSLFPNAYMHIDIHYKERFAISYQRFMKYTVQDLLVTFGGMASLFLGCSLVSLMEIFCVIYKSLLMLKHKYTKVDTVSRKQQFMSCHRNHALHFSKLLYKPPYKKSSTVR
;
A
#
# COMPACT_ATOMS: atom_id res chain seq x y z
N MET A 1 -10.70 18.72 -14.37
CA MET A 1 -10.65 19.30 -15.72
C MET A 1 -10.20 18.20 -16.65
N ASP A 2 -11.12 17.64 -17.44
CA ASP A 2 -10.77 16.66 -18.46
C ASP A 2 -10.14 17.39 -19.64
N VAL A 3 -8.82 17.22 -19.80
CA VAL A 3 -8.16 17.58 -21.06
C VAL A 3 -8.62 16.53 -22.06
N LEU A 4 -9.69 16.85 -22.79
CA LEU A 4 -10.26 16.00 -23.83
C LEU A 4 -9.28 15.93 -25.00
N GLN A 5 -8.26 15.07 -24.88
CA GLN A 5 -7.39 14.73 -25.99
C GLN A 5 -8.23 13.87 -26.94
N ARG A 6 -8.77 14.48 -28.00
CA ARG A 6 -9.59 13.80 -29.02
C ARG A 6 -8.78 12.67 -29.63
N ASN A 7 -9.10 11.44 -29.24
CA ASN A 7 -8.63 10.27 -29.95
C ASN A 7 -9.41 10.23 -31.28
N THR A 8 -8.72 10.41 -32.41
CA THR A 8 -9.30 10.57 -33.76
C THR A 8 -9.85 9.26 -34.34
N GLN A 9 -10.26 8.32 -33.50
CA GLN A 9 -10.86 7.08 -33.99
C GLN A 9 -12.30 7.37 -34.42
N PRO A 10 -12.68 6.99 -35.65
CA PRO A 10 -14.04 7.18 -36.11
C PRO A 10 -15.00 6.35 -35.24
N PRO A 11 -16.17 6.90 -34.85
CA PRO A 11 -17.20 6.17 -34.13
C PRO A 11 -17.68 5.00 -34.98
N LYS A 12 -17.68 3.80 -34.39
CA LYS A 12 -17.98 2.55 -35.10
C LYS A 12 -19.48 2.34 -35.37
N ASP A 13 -20.33 3.08 -34.68
CA ASP A 13 -21.79 2.89 -34.65
C ASP A 13 -22.57 3.95 -35.44
N GLU A 14 -21.88 4.86 -36.14
CA GLU A 14 -22.51 5.93 -36.94
C GLU A 14 -22.43 5.63 -38.45
N PRO A 15 -23.58 5.62 -39.17
CA PRO A 15 -23.58 5.42 -40.62
C PRO A 15 -22.95 6.62 -41.32
N GLY A 16 -21.79 6.41 -41.96
CA GLY A 16 -21.06 7.46 -42.68
C GLY A 16 -19.55 7.24 -42.80
N PHE A 17 -18.97 6.36 -41.98
CA PHE A 17 -17.53 6.05 -41.98
C PHE A 17 -17.28 4.55 -42.20
N PRO A 18 -17.44 4.01 -43.42
CA PRO A 18 -17.09 2.62 -43.67
C PRO A 18 -15.57 2.40 -43.53
N GLU A 19 -15.15 1.25 -42.97
CA GLU A 19 -13.74 0.94 -42.66
C GLU A 19 -12.76 1.17 -43.83
N TRP A 20 -13.21 0.96 -45.07
CA TRP A 20 -12.40 1.14 -46.28
C TRP A 20 -12.17 2.60 -46.69
N SER A 21 -13.02 3.53 -46.22
CA SER A 21 -12.86 4.98 -46.47
C SER A 21 -12.10 5.69 -45.36
N VAL A 22 -11.80 4.98 -44.26
CA VAL A 22 -11.03 5.51 -43.15
C VAL A 22 -9.56 5.56 -43.57
N PRO A 23 -8.94 6.75 -43.62
CA PRO A 23 -7.54 6.86 -43.97
C PRO A 23 -6.67 6.11 -42.96
N VAL A 24 -5.57 5.50 -43.43
CA VAL A 24 -4.65 4.69 -42.60
C VAL A 24 -4.17 5.45 -41.34
N TYR A 25 -4.09 6.78 -41.41
CA TYR A 25 -3.70 7.66 -40.29
C TYR A 25 -4.75 7.82 -39.18
N MET A 26 -5.99 7.36 -39.37
CA MET A 26 -7.04 7.34 -38.33
C MET A 26 -7.15 5.98 -37.62
N ASN A 27 -6.43 4.97 -38.10
CA ASN A 27 -6.35 3.64 -37.48
C ASN A 27 -5.09 3.54 -36.61
N CYS A 28 -4.94 4.43 -35.63
CA CYS A 28 -3.81 4.44 -34.72
C CYS A 28 -4.24 4.10 -33.30
N SER A 29 -3.62 3.06 -32.74
CA SER A 29 -3.65 2.74 -31.31
C SER A 29 -2.64 3.63 -30.58
N CYS A 30 -3.02 4.87 -30.28
CA CYS A 30 -2.19 5.80 -29.53
C CYS A 30 -2.48 5.71 -28.03
N PRO A 31 -1.64 5.03 -27.22
CA PRO A 31 -1.79 5.09 -25.77
C PRO A 31 -1.52 6.52 -25.28
N HIS A 32 -2.20 6.92 -24.20
CA HIS A 32 -2.00 8.24 -23.63
C HIS A 32 -0.56 8.42 -23.14
N PRO A 33 0.09 9.56 -23.44
CA PRO A 33 1.44 9.83 -22.98
C PRO A 33 1.48 9.95 -21.45
N CYS A 34 2.53 9.40 -20.82
CA CYS A 34 2.71 9.47 -19.36
C CYS A 34 3.08 10.88 -18.87
N SER A 35 3.61 11.73 -19.75
CA SER A 35 3.90 13.14 -19.50
C SER A 35 3.32 13.96 -20.64
N PHE A 36 2.45 14.91 -20.31
CA PHE A 36 1.89 15.86 -21.27
C PHE A 36 1.80 17.24 -20.62
N ILE A 37 1.94 18.27 -21.44
CA ILE A 37 1.72 19.65 -21.04
C ILE A 37 0.53 20.19 -21.83
N GLY A 38 -0.46 20.73 -21.13
CA GLY A 38 -1.64 21.35 -21.70
C GLY A 38 -1.69 22.84 -21.35
N TYR A 39 -2.02 23.67 -22.33
CA TYR A 39 -2.23 25.10 -22.13
C TYR A 39 -3.72 25.41 -22.28
N THR A 40 -4.32 26.01 -21.25
CA THR A 40 -5.68 26.53 -21.33
C THR A 40 -5.62 27.95 -21.89
N THR A 41 -6.22 28.16 -23.07
CA THR A 41 -6.23 29.46 -23.75
C THR A 41 -7.51 30.24 -23.46
N GLU A 42 -7.39 31.49 -23.04
CA GLU A 42 -8.50 32.45 -22.94
C GLU A 42 -8.32 33.52 -24.04
N MET A 43 -9.30 33.67 -24.93
CA MET A 43 -9.26 34.65 -26.01
C MET A 43 -10.09 35.87 -25.65
N LYS A 44 -9.53 37.07 -25.77
CA LYS A 44 -10.24 38.34 -25.61
C LYS A 44 -10.03 39.19 -26.86
N MET A 45 -11.12 39.59 -27.50
CA MET A 45 -11.10 40.47 -28.65
C MET A 45 -11.41 41.89 -28.18
N PHE A 46 -10.47 42.81 -28.39
CA PHE A 46 -10.69 44.23 -28.18
C PHE A 46 -10.73 44.91 -29.55
N PRO A 47 -11.84 45.57 -29.94
CA PRO A 47 -11.82 46.41 -31.13
C PRO A 47 -10.82 47.54 -30.86
N LYS A 48 -9.79 47.65 -31.70
CA LYS A 48 -8.95 48.86 -31.72
C LYS A 48 -9.78 49.95 -32.38
N ASP A 49 -10.35 50.85 -31.59
CA ASP A 49 -10.83 52.14 -32.09
C ASP A 49 -9.61 52.94 -32.55
N TYR A 50 -9.19 52.76 -33.80
CA TYR A 50 -8.06 53.50 -34.35
C TYR A 50 -8.58 54.76 -35.03
N MET A 51 -8.21 55.91 -34.47
CA MET A 51 -8.25 57.21 -35.13
C MET A 51 -7.69 57.08 -36.56
N GLU A 52 -8.53 57.52 -37.50
CA GLU A 52 -8.29 57.88 -38.90
C GLU A 52 -6.81 58.05 -39.30
N SER A 53 -6.20 57.00 -39.90
CA SER A 53 -5.11 57.07 -40.89
C SER A 53 -4.52 55.68 -41.20
N SER A 54 -5.27 54.78 -41.81
CA SER A 54 -4.66 53.70 -42.59
C SER A 54 -5.54 53.35 -43.79
N LEU A 55 -4.96 53.47 -44.98
CA LEU A 55 -5.63 53.40 -46.29
C LEU A 55 -6.18 51.99 -46.64
N PHE A 56 -6.02 51.00 -45.75
CA PHE A 56 -6.46 49.61 -45.92
C PHE A 56 -6.88 48.98 -44.58
N PRO A 57 -8.14 49.17 -44.12
CA PRO A 57 -8.61 48.68 -42.82
C PRO A 57 -8.71 47.15 -42.69
N ASN A 58 -8.57 46.41 -43.79
CA ASN A 58 -8.89 44.97 -43.85
C ASN A 58 -7.65 44.05 -43.96
N ALA A 59 -6.44 44.60 -43.86
CA ALA A 59 -5.21 43.85 -44.19
C ALA A 59 -4.41 43.35 -42.98
N TYR A 60 -4.69 43.81 -41.75
CA TYR A 60 -3.85 43.52 -40.58
C TYR A 60 -4.67 43.22 -39.32
N MET A 61 -4.37 42.10 -38.66
CA MET A 61 -4.92 41.70 -37.36
C MET A 61 -3.80 41.65 -36.32
N HIS A 62 -3.94 42.39 -35.23
CA HIS A 62 -2.99 42.32 -34.10
C HIS A 62 -3.41 41.20 -33.14
N ILE A 63 -2.51 40.27 -32.89
CA ILE A 63 -2.69 39.18 -31.93
C ILE A 63 -1.60 39.34 -30.85
N ASP A 64 -2.01 39.39 -29.60
CA ASP A 64 -1.11 39.38 -28.44
C ASP A 64 -1.28 38.07 -27.67
N ILE A 65 -0.16 37.43 -27.32
CA ILE A 65 -0.11 36.12 -26.67
C ILE A 65 0.75 36.25 -25.42
N HIS A 66 0.10 36.11 -24.28
CA HIS A 66 0.74 36.28 -22.97
C HIS A 66 0.19 35.29 -21.96
N TYR A 67 1.07 34.79 -21.09
CA TYR A 67 0.67 33.95 -19.96
C TYR A 67 -0.13 34.76 -18.95
N LYS A 68 -1.30 34.26 -18.56
CA LYS A 68 -2.16 34.90 -17.55
C LYS A 68 -1.50 34.93 -16.18
N GLU A 69 -0.89 33.81 -15.77
CA GLU A 69 -0.13 33.70 -14.53
C GLU A 69 1.29 33.18 -14.79
N ARG A 70 2.21 33.47 -13.85
CA ARG A 70 3.63 33.03 -13.93
C ARG A 70 3.89 31.63 -13.35
N PHE A 71 2.85 30.91 -12.93
CA PHE A 71 2.98 29.57 -12.36
C PHE A 71 2.35 28.51 -13.27
N ALA A 72 2.87 27.29 -13.21
CA ALA A 72 2.33 26.13 -13.91
C ALA A 72 1.82 25.10 -12.90
N ILE A 73 0.69 24.46 -13.21
CA ILE A 73 0.11 23.40 -12.37
C ILE A 73 0.67 22.05 -12.87
N SER A 74 1.28 21.29 -11.97
CA SER A 74 1.80 19.94 -12.27
C SER A 74 0.94 18.87 -11.61
N TYR A 75 0.56 17.85 -12.37
CA TYR A 75 -0.20 16.70 -11.90
C TYR A 75 0.64 15.43 -12.04
N GLN A 76 0.98 14.79 -10.93
CA GLN A 76 1.72 13.53 -10.91
C GLN A 76 0.84 12.40 -10.37
N ARG A 77 0.87 11.25 -11.04
CA ARG A 77 0.15 10.03 -10.60
C ARG A 77 1.12 9.15 -9.81
N PHE A 78 0.73 8.78 -8.60
CA PHE A 78 1.47 7.84 -7.76
C PHE A 78 0.63 6.59 -7.50
N MET A 79 1.27 5.42 -7.47
CA MET A 79 0.59 4.18 -7.07
C MET A 79 0.25 4.25 -5.58
N LYS A 80 -1.01 4.01 -5.22
CA LYS A 80 -1.47 4.08 -3.82
C LYS A 80 -0.94 2.95 -2.93
N TYR A 81 -0.59 1.82 -3.53
CA TYR A 81 -0.11 0.63 -2.83
C TYR A 81 1.10 0.07 -3.55
N THR A 82 2.21 -0.04 -2.83
CA THR A 82 3.43 -0.69 -3.34
C THR A 82 3.47 -2.13 -2.87
N VAL A 83 4.14 -3.02 -3.61
CA VAL A 83 4.38 -4.40 -3.20
C VAL A 83 5.04 -4.51 -1.81
N GLN A 84 5.83 -3.50 -1.43
CA GLN A 84 6.42 -3.36 -0.11
C GLN A 84 5.35 -3.23 0.99
N ASP A 85 4.35 -2.36 0.78
CA ASP A 85 3.25 -2.15 1.72
C ASP A 85 2.38 -3.42 1.88
N LEU A 86 2.18 -4.12 0.76
CA LEU A 86 1.46 -5.39 0.75
C LEU A 86 2.22 -6.49 1.51
N LEU A 87 3.54 -6.56 1.33
CA LEU A 87 4.37 -7.57 2.01
C LEU A 87 4.51 -7.29 3.51
N VAL A 88 4.58 -6.02 3.92
CA VAL A 88 4.60 -5.63 5.33
C VAL A 88 3.30 -6.03 6.03
N THR A 89 2.16 -5.72 5.42
CA THR A 89 0.85 -6.03 6.00
C THR A 89 0.55 -7.53 6.01
N PHE A 90 0.86 -8.24 4.92
CA PHE A 90 0.71 -9.69 4.83
C PHE A 90 1.69 -10.44 5.74
N GLY A 91 2.95 -10.00 5.79
CA GLY A 91 3.98 -10.59 6.65
C GLY A 91 3.63 -10.46 8.13
N GLY A 92 3.07 -9.32 8.55
CA GLY A 92 2.57 -9.14 9.92
C GLY A 92 1.51 -10.17 10.29
N MET A 93 0.46 -10.30 9.45
CA MET A 93 -0.61 -11.27 9.71
C MET A 93 -0.12 -12.72 9.63
N ALA A 94 0.68 -13.06 8.62
CA ALA A 94 1.23 -14.42 8.46
C ALA A 94 2.10 -14.82 9.66
N SER A 95 2.91 -13.89 10.21
CA SER A 95 3.76 -14.18 11.36
C SER A 95 2.98 -14.50 12.63
N LEU A 96 1.82 -13.86 12.83
CA LEU A 96 0.94 -14.12 13.97
C LEU A 96 0.33 -15.53 13.87
N PHE A 97 -0.17 -15.91 12.70
CA PHE A 97 -0.73 -17.25 12.49
C PHE A 97 0.33 -18.35 12.61
N LEU A 98 1.51 -18.15 11.99
CA LEU A 98 2.63 -19.09 12.07
C LEU A 98 3.18 -19.21 13.49
N GLY A 99 3.31 -18.09 14.22
CA GLY A 99 3.75 -18.09 15.60
C GLY A 99 2.83 -18.89 16.51
N CYS A 100 1.52 -18.61 16.49
CA CYS A 100 0.54 -19.35 17.28
C CYS A 100 0.48 -20.84 16.92
N SER A 101 0.51 -21.15 15.62
CA SER A 101 0.52 -22.53 15.14
C SER A 101 1.77 -23.29 15.61
N LEU A 102 2.95 -22.68 15.51
CA LEU A 102 4.23 -23.28 15.91
C LEU A 102 4.29 -23.54 17.42
N VAL A 103 3.85 -22.59 18.24
CA VAL A 103 3.81 -22.73 19.70
C VAL A 103 2.88 -23.87 20.11
N SER A 104 1.69 -23.95 19.49
CA SER A 104 0.74 -25.04 19.74
C SER A 104 1.31 -26.41 19.35
N LEU A 105 1.95 -26.51 18.18
CA LEU A 105 2.61 -27.75 17.73
C LEU A 105 3.74 -28.18 18.67
N MET A 106 4.55 -27.23 19.16
CA MET A 106 5.63 -27.51 20.12
C MET A 106 5.11 -28.03 21.46
N GLU A 107 3.99 -27.51 21.94
CA GLU A 107 3.35 -28.00 23.17
C GLU A 107 2.85 -29.43 23.01
N ILE A 108 2.15 -29.72 21.91
CA ILE A 108 1.66 -31.06 21.59
C ILE A 108 2.83 -32.04 21.48
N PHE A 109 3.91 -31.67 20.80
CA PHE A 109 5.09 -32.51 20.66
C PHE A 109 5.75 -32.81 22.01
N CYS A 110 5.87 -31.82 22.90
CA CYS A 110 6.38 -32.01 24.26
C CYS A 110 5.50 -32.97 25.08
N VAL A 111 4.17 -32.84 24.99
CA VAL A 111 3.22 -33.72 25.70
C VAL A 111 3.32 -35.15 25.20
N ILE A 112 3.40 -35.35 23.88
CA ILE A 112 3.57 -36.67 23.27
C ILE A 112 4.89 -37.30 23.72
N TYR A 113 6.01 -36.57 23.62
CA TYR A 113 7.32 -37.08 24.03
C TYR A 113 7.35 -37.46 25.52
N LYS A 114 6.78 -36.62 26.39
CA LYS A 114 6.67 -36.92 27.82
C LYS A 114 5.77 -38.12 28.11
N SER A 115 4.66 -38.25 27.37
CA SER A 115 3.75 -39.41 27.49
C SER A 115 4.44 -40.70 27.05
N LEU A 116 5.21 -40.66 25.95
CA LEU A 116 6.02 -41.79 25.48
C LEU A 116 7.14 -42.16 26.45
N LEU A 117 7.81 -41.18 27.05
CA LEU A 117 8.80 -41.43 28.11
C LEU A 117 8.16 -42.03 29.37
N MET A 118 6.97 -41.57 29.77
CA MET A 118 6.23 -42.14 30.90
C MET A 118 5.72 -43.55 30.60
N LEU A 119 5.30 -43.83 29.37
CA LEU A 119 4.93 -45.17 28.89
C LEU A 119 6.15 -46.08 28.85
N LYS A 120 7.27 -45.63 28.24
CA LYS A 120 8.56 -46.33 28.31
C LYS A 120 8.93 -46.60 29.76
N HIS A 121 8.89 -45.62 30.66
CA HIS A 121 9.21 -45.82 32.07
C HIS A 121 8.21 -46.75 32.79
N LYS A 122 6.94 -46.83 32.37
CA LYS A 122 5.96 -47.82 32.88
C LYS A 122 6.21 -49.23 32.36
N TYR A 123 6.55 -49.38 31.07
CA TYR A 123 6.96 -50.64 30.45
C TYR A 123 8.31 -51.11 31.03
N THR A 124 9.26 -50.20 31.19
CA THR A 124 10.55 -50.42 31.83
C THR A 124 10.40 -50.62 33.34
N LYS A 125 9.29 -50.26 34.01
CA LYS A 125 9.05 -50.63 35.41
C LYS A 125 8.53 -52.06 35.61
N VAL A 126 8.04 -52.70 34.56
CA VAL A 126 7.86 -54.17 34.53
C VAL A 126 9.22 -54.87 34.39
N ASP A 127 10.25 -54.17 33.88
CA ASP A 127 11.57 -54.77 33.61
C ASP A 127 12.70 -54.31 34.57
N THR A 128 12.65 -53.11 35.14
CA THR A 128 13.71 -52.57 36.01
C THR A 128 13.20 -51.41 36.90
N VAL A 129 13.14 -51.67 38.20
CA VAL A 129 13.20 -50.69 39.31
C VAL A 129 14.51 -49.85 39.30
N SER A 130 15.32 -49.91 38.24
CA SER A 130 16.73 -49.51 38.17
C SER A 130 17.06 -48.59 36.99
N ARG A 131 16.71 -47.30 37.09
CA ARG A 131 17.47 -46.13 36.56
C ARG A 131 16.65 -44.86 36.77
N LYS A 132 16.58 -44.48 38.04
CA LYS A 132 16.40 -43.08 38.44
C LYS A 132 17.54 -42.25 37.85
N GLN A 133 17.30 -40.95 37.72
CA GLN A 133 18.25 -39.89 37.35
C GLN A 133 18.65 -39.88 35.87
N GLN A 134 18.08 -38.96 35.08
CA GLN A 134 19.01 -38.17 34.25
C GLN A 134 18.56 -36.80 33.78
N PHE A 135 17.29 -36.41 33.69
CA PHE A 135 17.02 -35.07 33.12
C PHE A 135 15.78 -34.39 33.69
N MET A 136 15.80 -34.22 35.01
CA MET A 136 14.89 -33.33 35.72
C MET A 136 15.36 -31.88 35.51
N SER A 137 15.33 -31.38 34.27
CA SER A 137 15.63 -29.98 33.96
C SER A 137 15.12 -29.62 32.57
N CYS A 138 13.92 -29.05 32.47
CA CYS A 138 13.71 -27.69 31.93
C CYS A 138 12.21 -27.36 31.77
N HIS A 139 11.86 -26.15 32.19
CA HIS A 139 10.76 -25.31 31.70
C HIS A 139 9.30 -25.70 31.97
N ARG A 140 8.98 -25.91 33.25
CA ARG A 140 7.66 -25.56 33.82
C ARG A 140 7.79 -24.13 34.34
N ASN A 141 6.92 -23.19 33.92
CA ASN A 141 6.78 -21.80 34.44
C ASN A 141 7.15 -20.63 33.48
N HIS A 142 6.53 -20.50 32.30
CA HIS A 142 6.58 -19.22 31.57
C HIS A 142 5.21 -18.55 31.31
N ALA A 143 4.09 -19.18 31.69
CA ALA A 143 2.75 -18.62 31.42
C ALA A 143 2.18 -17.73 32.55
N LEU A 144 2.83 -17.61 33.71
CA LEU A 144 2.24 -16.95 34.90
C LEU A 144 3.03 -15.73 35.43
N HIS A 145 4.09 -15.29 34.73
CA HIS A 145 4.97 -14.22 35.23
C HIS A 145 4.61 -12.81 34.70
N PHE A 146 3.82 -12.66 33.64
CA PHE A 146 3.63 -11.34 33.03
C PHE A 146 2.57 -10.45 33.70
N SER A 147 1.66 -11.00 34.50
CA SER A 147 0.61 -10.21 35.19
C SER A 147 0.99 -9.74 36.60
N LYS A 148 2.14 -10.14 37.16
CA LYS A 148 2.55 -9.82 38.55
C LYS A 148 3.53 -8.66 38.70
N LEU A 149 4.00 -8.05 37.61
CA LEU A 149 5.01 -6.97 37.68
C LEU A 149 4.45 -5.55 37.93
N LEU A 150 3.13 -5.37 38.06
CA LEU A 150 2.50 -4.03 38.15
C LEU A 150 1.68 -3.77 39.43
N TYR A 151 1.97 -4.48 40.54
CA TYR A 151 1.37 -4.13 41.83
C TYR A 151 2.42 -4.09 42.95
N LYS A 152 2.93 -2.88 43.26
CA LYS A 152 3.69 -2.58 44.48
C LYS A 152 2.74 -1.98 45.53
N PRO A 153 2.53 -2.59 46.69
CA PRO A 153 1.83 -1.93 47.80
C PRO A 153 2.79 -0.98 48.58
N PRO A 154 2.25 0.05 49.25
CA PRO A 154 3.04 1.02 49.98
C PRO A 154 3.49 0.47 51.35
N TYR A 155 4.75 0.72 51.71
CA TYR A 155 5.33 0.31 52.98
C TYR A 155 5.02 1.34 54.07
N LYS A 156 4.17 0.98 55.05
CA LYS A 156 4.02 1.69 56.32
C LYS A 156 5.19 1.34 57.24
N LYS A 157 5.93 2.34 57.73
CA LYS A 157 6.85 2.22 58.87
C LYS A 157 6.28 3.06 60.01
N SER A 158 5.83 2.39 61.07
CA SER A 158 5.49 3.02 62.36
C SER A 158 6.55 2.64 63.39
N SER A 159 7.05 3.67 64.05
CA SER A 159 8.08 3.75 65.09
C SER A 159 7.91 2.78 66.26
N THR A 160 9.02 2.39 66.92
CA THR A 160 9.17 2.14 68.39
C THR A 160 10.67 1.91 68.68
N VAL A 161 11.39 2.91 69.22
CA VAL A 161 11.86 3.04 70.62
C VAL A 161 12.75 1.88 71.11
N ARG A 162 14.06 2.13 71.23
CA ARG A 162 14.79 2.12 72.51
C ARG A 162 16.15 2.80 72.34
#